data_AF-A0A970JLM5-F1
#
_entry.id   AF-A0A970JLM5-F1
#
_cell.length_a   1.000
_cell.length_b   1.000
_cell.length_c   1.000
_cell.angle_alpha   90.00
_cell.angle_beta   90.00
_cell.angle_gamma   90.00
#
_symmetry.space_group_name_H-M   'P 1'
#
loop_
_entity.id
_entity.type
_entity.pdbx_description
1 polymer ?
#
loop_
_entity_poly.entity_id
_entity_poly.type
_entity_poly.pdbx_seq_one_letter_code
_entity_poly.pdbx_strand_id
1 'polypeptide(L)'
;MHDLIVIGGGPAGLAAALSAWENGIRDIVIVERDKELGGILNQCIHNGFGLHYFKEELTGPEYASRFIDMLNDTSVKVKLDTMVLELTPDKELHIVSSASGYEILKAKAVILAMGCRERTRGAIGIPGTRPSGIFTAGAAQRYVNMEGYLVGKKVVILGSGDIGLIMARRLTLEGAEVLACVEIMPYPGGLTRNIVQCLQDFNIPLYLSHTITKIHGSPRVEGVTIAKVDGQRKPVPGTEQYLECDTVLLSVGLIPENELSRKAGIEIDRRTGGPVVYENLETSVEGIFACGNVVHVHDLVDYVTNESLKAGKSAAEYILNFNDPTGNSVSPEHSDISDIRLVNGVGVSYTVPQLIRIPKNLMVNSSLSISDPDIELSDQLQDVEVFFRVNRKFGRSRIGVSLAGNELARFRRERLAPGEMEKIRLPKSLLMKCLQLGLSEIEIYAVDEMTGQASADNANETKITAVSQDSARRIQIIRQDR
;
A
#
# COMPACT_ATOMS: atom_id res chain seq x y z
N MET A 1 -7.25 30.80 -0.69
CA MET A 1 -6.07 29.93 -0.53
C MET A 1 -6.21 29.30 0.84
N HIS A 2 -6.17 27.97 0.93
CA HIS A 2 -6.24 27.22 2.18
C HIS A 2 -4.85 26.88 2.71
N ASP A 3 -4.73 26.62 4.01
CA ASP A 3 -3.49 26.07 4.55
C ASP A 3 -3.32 24.61 4.10
N LEU A 4 -4.35 23.78 4.30
CA LEU A 4 -4.31 22.37 3.95
C LEU A 4 -5.59 21.92 3.23
N ILE A 5 -5.42 21.14 2.15
CA ILE A 5 -6.53 20.37 1.56
C ILE A 5 -6.21 18.87 1.62
N VAL A 6 -7.18 18.07 2.08
CA VAL A 6 -7.09 16.60 2.10
C VAL A 6 -8.07 16.03 1.07
N ILE A 7 -7.59 15.17 0.18
CA ILE A 7 -8.40 14.53 -0.87
C ILE A 7 -8.80 13.13 -0.43
N GLY A 8 -10.08 12.96 -0.12
CA GLY A 8 -10.67 11.73 0.42
C GLY A 8 -11.05 11.86 1.90
N GLY A 9 -12.26 11.46 2.24
CA GLY A 9 -12.87 11.45 3.58
C GLY A 9 -13.00 10.04 4.17
N GLY A 10 -12.18 9.09 3.72
CA GLY A 10 -12.01 7.78 4.36
C GLY A 10 -11.13 7.83 5.61
N PRO A 11 -10.78 6.69 6.23
CA PRO A 11 -10.01 6.66 7.47
C PRO A 11 -8.68 7.40 7.38
N ALA A 12 -8.00 7.30 6.23
CA ALA A 12 -6.74 8.02 5.99
C ALA A 12 -6.93 9.53 6.06
N GLY A 13 -7.90 10.06 5.31
CA GLY A 13 -8.14 11.49 5.23
C GLY A 13 -8.65 12.09 6.54
N LEU A 14 -9.53 11.37 7.24
CA LEU A 14 -10.04 11.77 8.56
C LEU A 14 -8.89 11.86 9.58
N ALA A 15 -8.06 10.83 9.68
CA ALA A 15 -6.93 10.81 10.61
C ALA A 15 -5.88 11.89 10.25
N ALA A 16 -5.57 12.07 8.96
CA ALA A 16 -4.63 13.09 8.52
C ALA A 16 -5.11 14.52 8.83
N ALA A 17 -6.38 14.82 8.55
CA ALA A 17 -6.96 16.13 8.83
C ALA A 17 -7.00 16.42 10.33
N LEU A 18 -7.41 15.43 11.14
CA LEU A 18 -7.43 15.55 12.59
C LEU A 18 -6.02 15.80 13.15
N SER A 19 -5.02 15.03 12.71
CA SER A 19 -3.65 15.21 13.18
C SER A 19 -3.07 16.55 12.77
N ALA A 20 -3.32 17.02 11.56
CA ALA A 20 -2.90 18.35 11.14
C ALA A 20 -3.54 19.45 12.00
N TRP A 21 -4.80 19.27 12.41
CA TRP A 21 -5.48 20.16 13.33
C TRP A 21 -4.86 20.11 14.74
N GLU A 22 -4.60 18.93 15.28
CA GLU A 22 -3.92 18.79 16.59
C GLU A 22 -2.53 19.47 16.59
N ASN A 23 -1.85 19.50 15.44
CA ASN A 23 -0.56 20.15 15.24
C ASN A 23 -0.65 21.62 14.78
N GLY A 24 -1.78 22.28 15.01
CA GLY A 24 -1.90 23.74 14.95
C GLY A 24 -2.47 24.33 13.67
N ILE A 25 -2.75 23.54 12.63
CA ILE A 25 -3.41 24.05 11.41
C ILE A 25 -4.91 24.23 11.67
N ARG A 26 -5.48 25.36 11.22
CA ARG A 26 -6.88 25.69 11.49
C ARG A 26 -7.74 25.82 10.23
N ASP A 27 -7.13 26.17 9.10
CA ASP A 27 -7.81 26.22 7.79
C ASP A 27 -7.55 24.94 6.98
N ILE A 28 -8.38 23.92 7.25
CA ILE A 28 -8.31 22.60 6.63
C ILE A 28 -9.62 22.32 5.91
N VAL A 29 -9.53 21.80 4.68
CA VAL A 29 -10.69 21.32 3.92
C VAL A 29 -10.48 19.87 3.50
N ILE A 30 -11.42 18.99 3.84
CA ILE A 30 -11.53 17.65 3.24
C ILE A 30 -12.46 17.74 2.03
N VAL A 31 -12.02 17.19 0.90
CA VAL A 31 -12.84 17.01 -0.31
C VAL A 31 -13.14 15.52 -0.48
N GLU A 32 -14.41 15.14 -0.36
CA GLU A 32 -14.90 13.77 -0.49
C GLU A 32 -15.91 13.69 -1.64
N ARG A 33 -15.73 12.70 -2.51
CA ARG A 33 -16.57 12.48 -3.69
C ARG A 33 -17.92 11.87 -3.34
N ASP A 34 -18.01 11.13 -2.24
CA ASP A 34 -19.23 10.50 -1.77
C ASP A 34 -20.09 11.47 -0.93
N LYS A 35 -21.33 11.06 -0.68
CA LYS A 35 -22.32 11.84 0.07
C LYS A 35 -22.13 11.80 1.58
N GLU A 36 -21.18 11.01 2.07
CA GLU A 36 -20.88 10.82 3.48
C GLU A 36 -19.38 10.52 3.68
N LEU A 37 -18.88 10.79 4.88
CA LEU A 37 -17.52 10.42 5.30
C LEU A 37 -17.44 8.93 5.68
N GLY A 38 -16.21 8.42 5.79
CA GLY A 38 -15.92 7.04 6.24
C GLY A 38 -15.39 6.13 5.12
N GLY A 39 -15.69 6.46 3.86
CA GLY A 39 -15.21 5.72 2.70
C GLY A 39 -15.61 4.24 2.74
N ILE A 40 -14.67 3.32 2.49
CA ILE A 40 -14.96 1.88 2.47
C ILE A 40 -15.46 1.33 3.81
N LEU A 41 -15.16 2.00 4.93
CA LEU A 41 -15.53 1.52 6.26
C LEU A 41 -17.04 1.42 6.46
N ASN A 42 -17.82 2.28 5.80
CA ASN A 42 -19.29 2.25 5.89
C ASN A 42 -19.87 0.96 5.31
N GLN A 43 -19.13 0.28 4.44
CA GLN A 43 -19.49 -1.03 3.87
C GLN A 43 -19.06 -2.21 4.76
N CYS A 44 -18.15 -1.99 5.71
CA CYS A 44 -17.51 -3.02 6.51
C CYS A 44 -18.25 -3.30 7.83
N ILE A 45 -19.47 -3.83 7.74
CA ILE A 45 -20.35 -4.10 8.91
C ILE A 45 -20.01 -5.40 9.66
N HIS A 46 -18.72 -5.69 9.82
CA HIS A 46 -18.20 -6.82 10.59
C HIS A 46 -17.13 -6.33 11.57
N ASN A 47 -16.87 -7.11 12.63
CA ASN A 47 -15.86 -6.76 13.63
C ASN A 47 -14.42 -6.90 13.10
N GLY A 48 -13.48 -6.42 13.90
CA GLY A 48 -12.04 -6.56 13.67
C GLY A 48 -11.31 -5.25 13.35
N PHE A 49 -11.98 -4.11 13.56
CA PHE A 49 -11.41 -2.78 13.45
C PHE A 49 -11.13 -2.20 14.84
N GLY A 50 -10.12 -1.33 14.99
CA GLY A 50 -9.92 -0.56 16.23
C GLY A 50 -9.07 -1.20 17.33
N LEU A 51 -8.70 -2.48 17.19
CA LEU A 51 -7.96 -3.21 18.22
C LEU A 51 -6.61 -2.60 18.58
N HIS A 52 -5.92 -1.97 17.62
CA HIS A 52 -4.59 -1.40 17.85
C HIS A 52 -4.65 0.07 18.22
N TYR A 53 -5.52 0.85 17.59
CA TYR A 53 -5.64 2.29 17.81
C TYR A 53 -6.58 2.60 18.99
N PHE A 54 -7.85 2.18 18.90
CA PHE A 54 -8.87 2.44 19.93
C PHE A 54 -8.82 1.45 21.09
N LYS A 55 -8.06 0.36 20.98
CA LYS A 55 -8.00 -0.73 21.99
C LYS A 55 -9.35 -1.38 22.25
N GLU A 56 -10.22 -1.36 21.25
CA GLU A 56 -11.59 -1.87 21.32
C GLU A 56 -11.93 -2.56 20.00
N GLU A 57 -12.77 -3.59 20.06
CA GLU A 57 -13.25 -4.28 18.86
C GLU A 57 -14.47 -3.56 18.30
N LEU A 58 -14.31 -2.96 17.12
CA LEU A 58 -15.34 -2.19 16.42
C LEU A 58 -15.66 -2.81 15.07
N THR A 59 -16.83 -2.45 14.56
CA THR A 59 -17.16 -2.54 13.13
C THR A 59 -16.54 -1.39 12.34
N GLY A 60 -16.54 -1.50 11.01
CA GLY A 60 -16.08 -0.43 10.12
C GLY A 60 -16.81 0.90 10.34
N PRO A 61 -18.16 0.94 10.31
CA PRO A 61 -18.90 2.18 10.53
C PRO A 61 -18.66 2.78 11.92
N GLU A 62 -18.55 1.96 12.97
CA GLU A 62 -18.23 2.46 14.32
C GLU A 62 -16.83 3.09 14.37
N TYR A 63 -15.85 2.47 13.72
CA TYR A 63 -14.50 3.04 13.59
C TYR A 63 -14.53 4.39 12.87
N ALA A 64 -15.27 4.49 11.76
CA ALA A 64 -15.42 5.73 11.01
C ALA A 64 -16.14 6.80 11.84
N SER A 65 -17.24 6.44 12.51
CA SER A 65 -18.04 7.35 13.33
C SER A 65 -17.19 8.01 14.41
N ARG A 66 -16.32 7.26 15.09
CA ARG A 66 -15.43 7.84 16.12
C ARG A 66 -14.54 8.94 15.56
N PHE A 67 -13.94 8.72 14.39
CA PHE A 67 -13.12 9.75 13.74
C PHE A 67 -13.96 10.94 13.25
N ILE A 68 -15.18 10.69 12.75
CA ILE A 68 -16.10 11.74 12.32
C ILE A 68 -16.52 12.60 13.52
N ASP A 69 -16.84 11.98 14.66
CA ASP A 69 -17.20 12.68 15.90
C ASP A 69 -16.04 13.53 16.40
N MET A 70 -14.81 12.98 16.42
CA MET A 70 -13.60 13.74 16.75
C MET A 70 -13.36 14.91 15.78
N LEU A 71 -13.64 14.72 14.49
CA LEU A 71 -13.51 15.77 13.47
C LEU A 71 -14.55 16.88 13.66
N ASN A 72 -15.78 16.54 14.05
CA ASN A 72 -16.88 17.49 14.27
C ASN A 72 -16.58 18.48 15.42
N ASP A 73 -15.72 18.10 16.37
CA ASP A 73 -15.24 18.96 17.45
C ASP A 73 -14.12 19.94 17.02
N THR A 74 -13.80 19.99 15.72
CA THR A 74 -12.74 20.83 15.15
C THR A 74 -13.27 21.91 14.19
N SER A 75 -12.36 22.74 13.67
CA SER A 75 -12.67 23.73 12.63
C SER A 75 -12.52 23.19 11.20
N VAL A 76 -12.27 21.89 11.02
CA VAL A 76 -12.07 21.28 9.71
C VAL A 76 -13.37 21.35 8.90
N LYS A 77 -13.27 21.86 7.67
CA LYS A 77 -14.40 21.93 6.74
C LYS A 77 -14.45 20.69 5.87
N VAL A 78 -15.65 20.27 5.50
CA VAL A 78 -15.87 19.10 4.64
C VAL A 78 -16.72 19.50 3.43
N LYS A 79 -16.24 19.16 2.23
CA LYS A 79 -16.98 19.24 0.97
C LYS A 79 -17.32 17.81 0.52
N LEU A 80 -18.53 17.37 0.85
CA LEU A 80 -19.13 16.10 0.38
C LEU A 80 -19.66 16.25 -1.05
N ASP A 81 -19.96 15.13 -1.70
CA ASP A 81 -20.48 15.07 -3.09
C ASP A 81 -19.63 15.94 -4.06
N THR A 82 -18.32 15.99 -3.81
CA THR A 82 -17.39 16.89 -4.50
C THR A 82 -16.23 16.08 -5.08
N MET A 83 -16.19 16.00 -6.41
CA MET A 83 -15.17 15.25 -7.14
C MET A 83 -13.97 16.14 -7.45
N VAL A 84 -12.75 15.68 -7.15
CA VAL A 84 -11.51 16.29 -7.66
C VAL A 84 -11.19 15.74 -9.05
N LEU A 85 -11.09 16.63 -10.04
CA LEU A 85 -10.82 16.30 -11.44
C LEU A 85 -9.32 16.35 -11.78
N GLU A 86 -8.61 17.25 -11.12
CA GLU A 86 -7.19 17.52 -11.34
C GLU A 86 -6.54 18.12 -10.09
N LEU A 87 -5.28 17.74 -9.87
CA LEU A 87 -4.36 18.38 -8.94
C LEU A 87 -3.12 18.78 -9.74
N THR A 88 -2.75 20.05 -9.69
CA THR A 88 -1.54 20.56 -10.35
C THR A 88 -0.33 20.50 -9.41
N PRO A 89 0.91 20.54 -9.93
CA PRO A 89 2.12 20.64 -9.10
C PRO A 89 2.12 21.87 -8.16
N ASP A 90 1.44 22.95 -8.56
CA ASP A 90 1.31 24.20 -7.79
C ASP A 90 0.21 24.13 -6.71
N LYS A 91 -0.27 22.92 -6.39
CA LYS A 91 -1.28 22.65 -5.36
C LYS A 91 -2.61 23.35 -5.63
N GLU A 92 -2.99 23.43 -6.92
CA GLU A 92 -4.32 23.85 -7.36
C GLU A 92 -5.18 22.61 -7.62
N LEU A 93 -6.35 22.56 -6.99
CA LEU A 93 -7.32 21.48 -7.12
C LEU A 93 -8.52 21.97 -7.90
N HIS A 94 -8.80 21.28 -9.00
CA HIS A 94 -9.96 21.52 -9.83
C HIS A 94 -11.06 20.58 -9.36
N ILE A 95 -12.11 21.13 -8.77
CA ILE A 95 -13.19 20.35 -8.15
C ILE A 95 -14.52 20.64 -8.82
N VAL A 96 -15.43 19.68 -8.75
CA VAL A 96 -16.81 19.85 -9.20
C VAL A 96 -17.78 19.22 -8.21
N SER A 97 -18.87 19.93 -7.90
CA SER A 97 -19.99 19.39 -7.14
C SER A 97 -21.31 19.80 -7.77
N SER A 98 -22.38 19.10 -7.42
CA SER A 98 -23.74 19.48 -7.81
C SER A 98 -24.16 20.84 -7.23
N ALA A 99 -23.69 21.17 -6.04
CA ALA A 99 -24.09 22.36 -5.29
C ALA A 99 -23.35 23.63 -5.73
N SER A 100 -22.06 23.54 -6.00
CA SER A 100 -21.19 24.70 -6.31
C SER A 100 -20.72 24.75 -7.76
N GLY A 101 -21.01 23.73 -8.57
CA GLY A 101 -20.47 23.62 -9.92
C GLY A 101 -18.96 23.42 -9.88
N TYR A 102 -18.25 23.98 -10.85
CA TYR A 102 -16.80 23.90 -10.95
C TYR A 102 -16.12 24.99 -10.13
N GLU A 103 -15.15 24.61 -9.29
CA GLU A 103 -14.35 25.51 -8.48
C GLU A 103 -12.86 25.16 -8.61
N ILE A 104 -12.00 26.15 -8.41
CA ILE A 104 -10.55 25.92 -8.25
C ILE A 104 -10.18 26.34 -6.83
N LEU A 105 -9.64 25.38 -6.07
CA LEU A 105 -9.08 25.63 -4.74
C LEU A 105 -7.56 25.64 -4.83
N LYS A 106 -6.91 26.45 -4.01
CA LYS A 106 -5.44 26.48 -3.89
C LYS A 106 -5.04 26.29 -2.44
N ALA A 107 -4.00 25.50 -2.19
CA ALA A 107 -3.52 25.21 -0.84
C ALA A 107 -2.02 25.43 -0.67
N LYS A 108 -1.56 25.63 0.57
CA LYS A 108 -0.12 25.58 0.90
C LYS A 108 0.39 24.15 0.88
N ALA A 109 -0.39 23.19 1.37
CA ALA A 109 -0.11 21.76 1.25
C ALA A 109 -1.35 20.94 0.88
N VAL A 110 -1.13 19.74 0.32
CA VAL A 110 -2.17 18.79 -0.05
C VAL A 110 -1.83 17.40 0.47
N ILE A 111 -2.81 16.69 1.05
CA ILE A 111 -2.67 15.27 1.41
C ILE A 111 -3.55 14.42 0.49
N LEU A 112 -2.95 13.45 -0.19
CA LEU A 112 -3.61 12.46 -1.01
C LEU A 112 -4.04 11.27 -0.14
N ALA A 113 -5.35 11.03 -0.04
CA ALA A 113 -5.95 9.97 0.77
C ALA A 113 -7.09 9.23 0.05
N MET A 114 -7.01 9.15 -1.29
CA MET A 114 -8.06 8.62 -2.17
C MET A 114 -8.24 7.08 -2.10
N GLY A 115 -7.31 6.39 -1.44
CA GLY A 115 -7.33 4.94 -1.30
C GLY A 115 -7.07 4.18 -2.60
N CYS A 116 -7.81 3.10 -2.82
CA CYS A 116 -7.61 2.17 -3.92
C CYS A 116 -8.94 1.72 -4.52
N ARG A 117 -8.89 1.16 -5.73
CA ARG A 117 -10.01 0.58 -6.45
C ARG A 117 -9.79 -0.90 -6.73
N GLU A 118 -10.88 -1.64 -6.88
CA GLU A 118 -10.83 -3.06 -7.19
C GLU A 118 -10.45 -3.32 -8.66
N ARG A 119 -9.75 -4.42 -8.90
CA ARG A 119 -9.53 -4.91 -10.26
C ARG A 119 -10.83 -5.48 -10.82
N THR A 120 -11.23 -4.97 -11.98
CA THR A 120 -12.41 -5.44 -12.70
C THR A 120 -12.08 -6.67 -13.55
N ARG A 121 -13.11 -7.33 -14.08
CA ARG A 121 -12.97 -8.40 -15.06
C ARG A 121 -12.03 -8.03 -16.22
N GLY A 122 -12.22 -6.82 -16.77
CA GLY A 122 -11.43 -6.34 -17.89
C GLY A 122 -9.94 -6.23 -17.57
N ALA A 123 -9.61 -5.88 -16.31
CA ALA A 123 -8.23 -5.76 -15.85
C ALA A 123 -7.48 -7.09 -15.78
N ILE A 124 -8.18 -8.22 -15.67
CA ILE A 124 -7.59 -9.57 -15.59
C ILE A 124 -7.93 -10.46 -16.80
N GLY A 125 -8.63 -9.93 -17.80
CA GLY A 125 -8.82 -10.59 -19.10
C GLY A 125 -9.61 -11.91 -19.07
N ILE A 126 -10.56 -12.10 -18.15
CA ILE A 126 -11.32 -13.37 -18.04
C ILE A 126 -12.09 -13.67 -19.34
N PRO A 127 -11.83 -14.81 -20.01
CA PRO A 127 -12.55 -15.22 -21.22
C PRO A 127 -14.05 -15.52 -20.98
N GLY A 128 -14.86 -15.47 -22.03
CA GLY A 128 -16.30 -15.81 -22.00
C GLY A 128 -17.23 -14.65 -22.36
N THR A 129 -18.53 -14.88 -22.21
CA THR A 129 -19.59 -13.87 -22.48
C THR A 129 -19.58 -12.76 -21.45
N ARG A 130 -20.34 -11.67 -21.66
CA ARG A 130 -20.41 -10.50 -20.74
C ARG A 130 -21.82 -10.29 -20.17
N PRO A 131 -22.39 -11.28 -19.48
CA PRO A 131 -23.73 -11.17 -18.92
C PRO A 131 -23.77 -10.29 -17.65
N SER A 132 -24.97 -9.93 -17.20
CA SER A 132 -25.19 -9.39 -15.84
C SER A 132 -24.88 -10.45 -14.77
N GLY A 133 -24.62 -10.02 -13.53
CA GLY A 133 -24.25 -10.92 -12.42
C GLY A 133 -22.75 -11.03 -12.16
N ILE A 134 -21.93 -10.13 -12.70
CA ILE A 134 -20.49 -10.09 -12.42
C ILE A 134 -20.22 -8.80 -11.65
N PHE A 135 -19.71 -8.93 -10.42
CA PHE A 135 -19.42 -7.80 -9.55
C PHE A 135 -18.00 -7.89 -9.02
N THR A 136 -17.39 -6.75 -8.70
CA THR A 136 -16.26 -6.75 -7.78
C THR A 136 -16.78 -6.99 -6.36
N ALA A 137 -15.93 -7.50 -5.46
CA ALA A 137 -16.36 -7.87 -4.13
C ALA A 137 -16.87 -6.65 -3.32
N GLY A 138 -16.21 -5.50 -3.42
CA GLY A 138 -16.63 -4.23 -2.81
C GLY A 138 -17.91 -3.68 -3.43
N ALA A 139 -18.11 -3.77 -4.74
CA ALA A 139 -19.40 -3.40 -5.35
C ALA A 139 -20.54 -4.26 -4.79
N ALA A 140 -20.34 -5.57 -4.66
CA ALA A 140 -21.31 -6.46 -4.04
C ALA A 140 -21.51 -6.14 -2.55
N GLN A 141 -20.45 -5.77 -1.84
CA GLN A 141 -20.50 -5.34 -0.46
C GLN A 141 -21.37 -4.10 -0.28
N ARG A 142 -21.24 -3.08 -1.14
CA ARG A 142 -22.10 -1.89 -1.16
C ARG A 142 -23.58 -2.26 -1.35
N TYR A 143 -23.90 -3.07 -2.36
CA TYR A 143 -25.28 -3.50 -2.62
C TYR A 143 -25.90 -4.19 -1.40
N VAL A 144 -25.19 -5.16 -0.82
CA VAL A 144 -25.72 -5.96 0.29
C VAL A 144 -25.79 -5.15 1.57
N ASN A 145 -24.70 -4.49 1.96
CA ASN A 145 -24.58 -3.93 3.30
C ASN A 145 -25.15 -2.53 3.44
N MET A 146 -25.27 -1.78 2.34
CA MET A 146 -25.75 -0.39 2.40
C MET A 146 -27.04 -0.18 1.63
N GLU A 147 -27.27 -0.89 0.53
CA GLU A 147 -28.48 -0.72 -0.28
C GLU A 147 -29.55 -1.80 0.01
N GLY A 148 -29.19 -2.88 0.72
CA GLY A 148 -30.11 -3.96 1.09
C GLY A 148 -30.48 -4.91 -0.06
N TYR A 149 -29.67 -4.95 -1.12
CA TYR A 149 -29.89 -5.83 -2.27
C TYR A 149 -28.90 -7.00 -2.29
N LEU A 150 -29.42 -8.23 -2.37
CA LEU A 150 -28.62 -9.39 -2.74
C LEU A 150 -28.18 -9.30 -4.20
N VAL A 151 -26.91 -9.60 -4.45
CA VAL A 151 -26.31 -9.60 -5.80
C VAL A 151 -26.66 -10.86 -6.63
N GLY A 152 -27.12 -11.91 -5.96
CA GLY A 152 -27.66 -13.14 -6.54
C GLY A 152 -27.81 -14.25 -5.49
N LYS A 153 -28.12 -15.47 -5.93
CA LYS A 153 -28.45 -16.60 -5.04
C LYS A 153 -27.39 -17.69 -5.04
N LYS A 154 -26.69 -17.91 -6.16
CA LYS A 154 -25.63 -18.92 -6.28
C LYS A 154 -24.36 -18.25 -6.74
N VAL A 155 -23.38 -18.14 -5.85
CA VAL A 155 -22.23 -17.26 -6.01
C VAL A 155 -20.94 -18.05 -6.10
N VAL A 156 -20.10 -17.73 -7.10
CA VAL A 156 -18.70 -18.15 -7.14
C VAL A 156 -17.80 -16.94 -6.97
N ILE A 157 -16.80 -17.04 -6.10
CA ILE A 157 -15.86 -15.95 -5.82
C ILE A 157 -14.51 -16.31 -6.44
N LEU A 158 -13.99 -15.43 -7.30
CA LEU A 158 -12.64 -15.52 -7.83
C LEU A 158 -11.70 -14.65 -6.99
N GLY A 159 -10.74 -15.30 -6.36
CA GLY A 159 -9.77 -14.74 -5.42
C GLY A 159 -10.11 -15.09 -3.98
N SER A 160 -9.07 -15.27 -3.17
CA SER A 160 -9.18 -15.60 -1.74
C SER A 160 -8.60 -14.52 -0.83
N GLY A 161 -8.51 -13.28 -1.31
CA GLY A 161 -8.18 -12.11 -0.46
C GLY A 161 -9.29 -11.82 0.56
N ASP A 162 -8.95 -11.08 1.62
CA ASP A 162 -9.85 -10.88 2.77
C ASP A 162 -11.23 -10.34 2.38
N ILE A 163 -11.31 -9.39 1.44
CA ILE A 163 -12.59 -8.84 0.96
C ILE A 163 -13.49 -9.96 0.39
N GLY A 164 -12.94 -10.81 -0.48
CA GLY A 164 -13.66 -11.95 -1.05
C GLY A 164 -14.09 -12.97 0.01
N LEU A 165 -13.22 -13.28 0.98
CA LEU A 165 -13.55 -14.18 2.08
C LEU A 165 -14.68 -13.63 2.95
N ILE A 166 -14.59 -12.36 3.36
CA ILE A 166 -15.61 -11.69 4.17
C ILE A 166 -16.95 -11.65 3.42
N MET A 167 -16.92 -11.40 2.11
CA MET A 167 -18.13 -11.45 1.29
C MET A 167 -18.71 -12.86 1.14
N ALA A 168 -17.87 -13.91 1.12
CA ALA A 168 -18.34 -15.30 1.15
C ALA A 168 -19.23 -15.56 2.39
N ARG A 169 -18.72 -15.19 3.56
CA ARG A 169 -19.49 -15.28 4.82
C ARG A 169 -20.73 -14.41 4.78
N ARG A 170 -20.60 -13.15 4.34
CA ARG A 170 -21.71 -12.20 4.38
C ARG A 170 -22.87 -12.68 3.52
N LEU A 171 -22.59 -13.11 2.29
CA LEU A 171 -23.61 -13.62 1.38
C LEU A 171 -24.31 -14.87 1.93
N THR A 172 -23.56 -15.78 2.56
CA THR A 172 -24.13 -16.96 3.21
C THR A 172 -25.07 -16.57 4.36
N LEU A 173 -24.69 -15.60 5.19
CA LEU A 173 -25.55 -15.10 6.27
C LEU A 173 -26.83 -14.41 5.76
N GLU A 174 -26.76 -13.78 4.60
CA GLU A 174 -27.92 -13.17 3.91
C GLU A 174 -28.75 -14.17 3.10
N GLY A 175 -28.38 -15.46 3.11
CA GLY A 175 -29.15 -16.54 2.51
C GLY A 175 -28.79 -16.89 1.05
N ALA A 176 -27.69 -16.36 0.52
CA ALA A 176 -27.14 -16.84 -0.75
C ALA A 176 -26.26 -18.08 -0.55
N GLU A 177 -26.23 -18.97 -1.53
CA GLU A 177 -25.35 -20.14 -1.57
C GLU A 177 -24.01 -19.75 -2.22
N VAL A 178 -22.95 -19.69 -1.43
CA VAL A 178 -21.60 -19.49 -1.96
C VAL A 178 -20.99 -20.84 -2.28
N LEU A 179 -20.90 -21.16 -3.57
CA LEU A 179 -20.50 -22.46 -4.09
C LEU A 179 -19.00 -22.73 -3.92
N ALA A 180 -18.17 -21.70 -4.09
CA ALA A 180 -16.72 -21.82 -4.02
C ALA A 180 -16.02 -20.47 -3.95
N CYS A 181 -14.87 -20.46 -3.28
CA CYS A 181 -13.80 -19.50 -3.51
C CYS A 181 -12.71 -20.16 -4.38
N VAL A 182 -12.25 -19.45 -5.41
CA VAL A 182 -11.30 -19.98 -6.41
C VAL A 182 -10.06 -19.11 -6.42
N GLU A 183 -8.90 -19.66 -6.08
CA GLU A 183 -7.63 -18.94 -5.93
C GLU A 183 -6.59 -19.46 -6.91
N ILE A 184 -5.99 -18.54 -7.66
CA ILE A 184 -4.98 -18.86 -8.68
C ILE A 184 -3.66 -19.29 -8.06
N MET A 185 -3.38 -18.84 -6.83
CA MET A 185 -2.17 -19.20 -6.10
C MET A 185 -2.31 -20.57 -5.40
N PRO A 186 -1.19 -21.28 -5.16
CA PRO A 186 -1.19 -22.55 -4.40
C PRO A 186 -1.41 -22.33 -2.89
N TYR A 187 -1.86 -21.15 -2.50
CA TYR A 187 -2.10 -20.75 -1.13
C TYR A 187 -3.16 -19.66 -1.07
N PRO A 188 -3.89 -19.55 0.05
CA PRO A 188 -4.87 -18.49 0.26
C PRO A 188 -4.20 -17.12 0.34
N GLY A 189 -4.87 -16.10 -0.19
CA GLY A 189 -4.40 -14.71 -0.18
C GLY A 189 -4.75 -13.94 1.10
N GLY A 190 -5.87 -14.28 1.74
CA GLY A 190 -6.35 -13.65 2.97
C GLY A 190 -5.74 -14.26 4.24
N LEU A 191 -6.01 -13.59 5.36
CA LEU A 191 -5.53 -13.99 6.68
C LEU A 191 -6.13 -15.33 7.11
N THR A 192 -5.33 -16.16 7.80
CA THR A 192 -5.76 -17.48 8.29
C THR A 192 -7.08 -17.44 9.06
N ARG A 193 -7.27 -16.42 9.91
CA ARG A 193 -8.51 -16.23 10.67
C ARG A 193 -9.75 -16.13 9.77
N ASN A 194 -9.63 -15.44 8.64
CA ASN A 194 -10.75 -15.21 7.71
C ASN A 194 -11.04 -16.47 6.90
N ILE A 195 -10.04 -17.32 6.63
CA ILE A 195 -10.27 -18.62 6.00
C ILE A 195 -11.14 -19.51 6.89
N VAL A 196 -10.79 -19.61 8.18
CA VAL A 196 -11.55 -20.40 9.15
C VAL A 196 -12.96 -19.83 9.29
N GLN A 197 -13.05 -18.55 9.67
CA GLN A 197 -14.30 -17.91 10.03
C GLN A 197 -15.25 -17.66 8.86
N CYS A 198 -14.74 -17.58 7.63
CA CYS A 198 -15.57 -17.28 6.48
C CYS A 198 -15.82 -18.46 5.56
N LEU A 199 -14.92 -19.45 5.50
CA LEU A 199 -15.08 -20.61 4.63
C LEU A 199 -15.35 -21.89 5.42
N GLN A 200 -14.49 -22.24 6.38
CA GLN A 200 -14.59 -23.52 7.08
C GLN A 200 -15.85 -23.60 7.94
N ASP A 201 -16.15 -22.54 8.70
CA ASP A 201 -17.35 -22.47 9.56
C ASP A 201 -18.67 -22.56 8.75
N PHE A 202 -18.62 -22.24 7.46
CA PHE A 202 -19.76 -22.27 6.54
C PHE A 202 -19.67 -23.40 5.49
N ASN A 203 -18.67 -24.29 5.60
CA ASN A 203 -18.41 -25.38 4.65
C ASN A 203 -18.27 -24.93 3.18
N ILE A 204 -17.72 -23.74 2.93
CA ILE A 204 -17.48 -23.22 1.58
C ILE A 204 -16.14 -23.76 1.07
N PRO A 205 -16.08 -24.43 -0.09
CA PRO A 205 -14.83 -24.98 -0.60
C PRO A 205 -13.89 -23.88 -1.14
N LEU A 206 -12.59 -24.07 -0.89
CA LEU A 206 -11.51 -23.25 -1.43
C LEU A 206 -10.69 -24.05 -2.45
N TYR A 207 -10.73 -23.64 -3.71
CA TYR A 207 -9.93 -24.23 -4.78
C TYR A 207 -8.63 -23.45 -4.96
N LEU A 208 -7.52 -23.98 -4.46
CA LEU A 208 -6.18 -23.41 -4.66
C LEU A 208 -5.57 -23.87 -5.99
N SER A 209 -4.72 -23.05 -6.59
CA SER A 209 -4.19 -23.29 -7.95
C SER A 209 -5.31 -23.53 -8.97
N HIS A 210 -6.40 -22.75 -8.90
CA HIS A 210 -7.49 -22.79 -9.88
C HIS A 210 -7.86 -21.37 -10.33
N THR A 211 -8.46 -21.24 -11.51
CA THR A 211 -9.02 -19.97 -11.99
C THR A 211 -10.28 -20.20 -12.81
N ILE A 212 -11.09 -19.16 -12.99
CA ILE A 212 -12.21 -19.17 -13.94
C ILE A 212 -11.64 -19.03 -15.36
N THR A 213 -11.89 -20.02 -16.20
CA THR A 213 -11.47 -20.02 -17.61
C THR A 213 -12.58 -19.56 -18.55
N LYS A 214 -13.84 -19.65 -18.13
CA LYS A 214 -14.98 -19.20 -18.91
C LYS A 214 -16.17 -18.83 -18.02
N ILE A 215 -16.81 -17.72 -18.34
CA ILE A 215 -18.13 -17.35 -17.81
C ILE A 215 -19.18 -17.63 -18.87
N HIS A 216 -20.28 -18.28 -18.48
CA HIS A 216 -21.39 -18.70 -19.34
C HIS A 216 -22.66 -17.90 -19.06
N GLY A 217 -23.55 -17.86 -20.05
CA GLY A 217 -24.82 -17.13 -20.01
C GLY A 217 -24.85 -15.92 -20.94
N SER A 218 -26.05 -15.45 -21.27
CA SER A 218 -26.27 -14.32 -22.20
C SER A 218 -26.80 -13.07 -21.50
N PRO A 219 -28.07 -12.99 -21.01
CA PRO A 219 -28.51 -11.82 -20.26
C PRO A 219 -27.93 -11.81 -18.83
N ARG A 220 -27.70 -12.97 -18.24
CA ARG A 220 -27.20 -13.18 -16.87
C ARG A 220 -26.26 -14.39 -16.83
N VAL A 221 -25.37 -14.41 -15.85
CA VAL A 221 -24.52 -15.58 -15.56
C VAL A 221 -25.41 -16.80 -15.33
N GLU A 222 -25.08 -17.91 -15.99
CA GLU A 222 -25.72 -19.22 -15.81
C GLU A 222 -24.74 -20.25 -15.22
N GLY A 223 -23.44 -19.93 -15.26
CA GLY A 223 -22.40 -20.73 -14.66
C GLY A 223 -21.00 -20.26 -15.03
N VAL A 224 -20.02 -20.92 -14.42
CA VAL A 224 -18.60 -20.72 -14.72
C VAL A 224 -17.89 -22.04 -14.91
N THR A 225 -16.87 -22.06 -15.76
CA THR A 225 -15.89 -23.13 -15.81
C THR A 225 -14.65 -22.70 -15.04
N ILE A 226 -14.25 -23.52 -14.07
CA ILE A 226 -12.96 -23.39 -13.38
C ILE A 226 -12.00 -24.46 -13.89
N ALA A 227 -10.70 -24.22 -13.80
CA ALA A 227 -9.67 -25.22 -14.14
C ALA A 227 -8.46 -25.06 -13.22
N LYS A 228 -7.69 -26.14 -13.03
CA LYS A 228 -6.39 -26.08 -12.37
C LYS A 228 -5.44 -25.20 -13.18
N VAL A 229 -4.50 -24.55 -12.51
CA VAL A 229 -3.39 -23.84 -13.16
C VAL A 229 -2.04 -24.46 -12.83
N ASP A 230 -1.10 -24.36 -13.77
CA ASP A 230 0.27 -24.80 -13.59
C ASP A 230 1.14 -23.76 -12.83
N GLY A 231 2.44 -24.03 -12.68
CA GLY A 231 3.38 -23.10 -12.04
C GLY A 231 3.55 -21.75 -12.76
N GLN A 232 3.13 -21.66 -14.03
CA GLN A 232 3.09 -20.41 -14.80
C GLN A 232 1.71 -19.74 -14.74
N ARG A 233 0.80 -20.25 -13.90
CA ARG A 233 -0.59 -19.77 -13.72
C ARG A 233 -1.43 -19.91 -14.99
N LYS A 234 -1.07 -20.86 -15.87
CA LYS A 234 -1.84 -21.18 -17.08
C LYS A 234 -2.81 -22.32 -16.80
N PRO A 235 -4.05 -22.26 -17.31
CA PRO A 235 -5.01 -23.36 -17.17
C PRO A 235 -4.46 -24.68 -17.73
N VAL A 236 -4.66 -25.77 -16.99
CA VAL A 236 -4.27 -27.13 -17.37
C VAL A 236 -5.45 -27.80 -18.10
N PRO A 237 -5.31 -28.13 -19.40
CA PRO A 237 -6.38 -28.78 -20.16
C PRO A 237 -6.80 -30.12 -19.54
N GLY A 238 -8.11 -30.42 -19.57
CA GLY A 238 -8.68 -31.65 -19.01
C GLY A 238 -8.98 -31.57 -17.51
N THR A 239 -8.77 -30.42 -16.87
CA THR A 239 -9.07 -30.19 -15.44
C THR A 239 -10.29 -29.30 -15.24
N GLU A 240 -11.04 -29.03 -16.30
CA GLU A 240 -12.19 -28.15 -16.29
C GLU A 240 -13.35 -28.74 -15.47
N GLN A 241 -13.92 -27.91 -14.61
CA GLN A 241 -15.12 -28.21 -13.84
C GLN A 241 -16.15 -27.10 -14.06
N TYR A 242 -17.39 -27.48 -14.37
CA TYR A 242 -18.50 -26.55 -14.48
C TYR A 242 -19.20 -26.36 -13.13
N LEU A 243 -19.48 -25.11 -12.76
CA LEU A 243 -20.27 -24.71 -11.60
C LEU A 243 -21.47 -23.89 -12.08
N GLU A 244 -22.68 -24.39 -11.84
CA GLU A 244 -23.92 -23.67 -12.13
C GLU A 244 -24.13 -22.57 -11.08
N CYS A 245 -24.08 -21.32 -11.50
CA CYS A 245 -24.18 -20.15 -10.62
C CYS A 245 -24.85 -18.98 -11.34
N ASP A 246 -25.37 -18.02 -10.58
CA ASP A 246 -26.02 -16.82 -11.14
C ASP A 246 -25.19 -15.54 -10.95
N THR A 247 -24.09 -15.64 -10.20
CA THR A 247 -23.25 -14.53 -9.78
C THR A 247 -21.78 -14.91 -9.67
N VAL A 248 -20.90 -14.04 -10.16
CA VAL A 248 -19.45 -14.11 -9.98
C VAL A 248 -18.97 -12.88 -9.25
N LEU A 249 -18.29 -13.07 -8.11
CA LEU A 249 -17.57 -12.00 -7.44
C LEU A 249 -16.09 -12.03 -7.78
N LEU A 250 -15.52 -10.85 -8.01
CA LEU A 250 -14.11 -10.66 -8.31
C LEU A 250 -13.42 -10.01 -7.11
N SER A 251 -12.57 -10.77 -6.43
CA SER A 251 -11.68 -10.34 -5.35
C SER A 251 -10.22 -10.56 -5.76
N VAL A 252 -9.83 -9.96 -6.89
CA VAL A 252 -8.61 -10.28 -7.65
C VAL A 252 -7.52 -9.21 -7.54
N GLY A 253 -7.51 -8.47 -6.44
CA GLY A 253 -6.52 -7.45 -6.11
C GLY A 253 -7.03 -6.02 -6.23
N LEU A 254 -6.27 -5.12 -5.63
CA LEU A 254 -6.54 -3.69 -5.55
C LEU A 254 -5.52 -2.91 -6.38
N ILE A 255 -5.91 -1.72 -6.84
CA ILE A 255 -5.08 -0.77 -7.56
C ILE A 255 -5.17 0.57 -6.81
N PRO A 256 -4.07 1.09 -6.26
CA PRO A 256 -4.05 2.44 -5.70
C PRO A 256 -4.53 3.50 -6.70
N GLU A 257 -5.38 4.43 -6.25
CA GLU A 257 -6.01 5.44 -7.12
C GLU A 257 -5.09 6.65 -7.28
N ASN A 258 -4.28 6.67 -8.36
CA ASN A 258 -3.18 7.63 -8.53
C ASN A 258 -3.22 8.43 -9.82
N GLU A 259 -4.38 8.54 -10.47
CA GLU A 259 -4.49 9.41 -11.66
C GLU A 259 -4.24 10.88 -11.32
N LEU A 260 -4.73 11.37 -10.17
CA LEU A 260 -4.42 12.74 -9.71
C LEU A 260 -2.92 12.91 -9.41
N SER A 261 -2.31 11.92 -8.75
CA SER A 261 -0.89 11.94 -8.41
C SER A 261 -0.01 12.05 -9.66
N ARG A 262 -0.32 11.27 -10.71
CA ARG A 262 0.41 11.33 -11.98
C ARG A 262 0.26 12.68 -12.68
N LYS A 263 -0.95 13.26 -12.70
CA LYS A 263 -1.18 14.59 -13.28
C LYS A 263 -0.43 15.70 -12.53
N ALA A 264 -0.28 15.55 -11.21
CA ALA A 264 0.50 16.45 -10.37
C ALA A 264 2.03 16.29 -10.54
N GLY A 265 2.49 15.39 -11.42
CA GLY A 265 3.92 15.17 -11.67
C GLY A 265 4.62 14.30 -10.60
N ILE A 266 3.87 13.62 -9.75
CA ILE A 266 4.41 12.80 -8.67
C ILE A 266 4.97 11.48 -9.22
N GLU A 267 6.17 11.09 -8.77
CA GLU A 267 6.78 9.82 -9.10
C GLU A 267 5.95 8.65 -8.52
N ILE A 268 5.66 7.65 -9.34
CA ILE A 268 4.90 6.45 -8.93
C ILE A 268 5.82 5.24 -8.87
N ASP A 269 5.87 4.59 -7.71
CA ASP A 269 6.57 3.33 -7.56
C ASP A 269 5.81 2.21 -8.29
N ARG A 270 6.51 1.51 -9.18
CA ARG A 270 5.89 0.48 -10.03
C ARG A 270 5.47 -0.77 -9.25
N ARG A 271 6.01 -1.01 -8.05
CA ARG A 271 5.74 -2.21 -7.27
C ARG A 271 4.48 -2.08 -6.43
N THR A 272 4.32 -0.93 -5.78
CA THR A 272 3.13 -0.57 -5.01
C THR A 272 2.00 -0.07 -5.92
N GLY A 273 2.34 0.65 -6.99
CA GLY A 273 1.39 1.40 -7.81
C GLY A 273 0.98 2.75 -7.20
N GLY A 274 1.62 3.15 -6.09
CA GLY A 274 1.38 4.40 -5.38
C GLY A 274 2.54 5.41 -5.49
N PRO A 275 2.39 6.60 -4.90
CA PRO A 275 3.45 7.61 -4.89
C PRO A 275 4.72 7.09 -4.21
N VAL A 276 5.86 7.46 -4.76
CA VAL A 276 7.13 7.42 -4.03
C VAL A 276 7.03 8.46 -2.91
N VAL A 277 7.27 8.03 -1.68
CA VAL A 277 7.21 8.88 -0.50
C VAL A 277 8.49 8.82 0.32
N TYR A 278 8.77 9.94 0.97
CA TYR A 278 9.76 10.07 2.03
C TYR A 278 9.22 9.51 3.35
N GLU A 279 10.09 9.41 4.36
CA GLU A 279 9.73 8.92 5.69
C GLU A 279 8.66 9.79 6.36
N ASN A 280 8.63 11.09 6.08
CA ASN A 280 7.59 12.01 6.55
C ASN A 280 6.29 11.93 5.72
N LEU A 281 6.23 11.07 4.71
CA LEU A 281 5.14 10.87 3.75
C LEU A 281 4.91 12.00 2.74
N GLU A 282 5.87 12.93 2.64
CA GLU A 282 5.93 13.85 1.52
C GLU A 282 6.26 13.08 0.23
N THR A 283 5.70 13.49 -0.89
CA THR A 283 5.97 12.90 -2.20
C THR A 283 7.18 13.55 -2.87
N SER A 284 7.45 13.21 -4.12
CA SER A 284 8.47 13.89 -4.94
C SER A 284 8.11 15.34 -5.30
N VAL A 285 6.90 15.80 -5.00
CA VAL A 285 6.45 17.18 -5.21
C VAL A 285 6.26 17.87 -3.87
N GLU A 286 6.97 18.96 -3.67
CA GLU A 286 7.03 19.69 -2.41
C GLU A 286 5.64 20.17 -1.93
N GLY A 287 5.34 19.90 -0.66
CA GLY A 287 4.07 20.24 -0.03
C GLY A 287 2.90 19.34 -0.45
N ILE A 288 3.15 18.28 -1.25
CA ILE A 288 2.16 17.23 -1.51
C ILE A 288 2.58 15.96 -0.78
N PHE A 289 1.70 15.49 0.10
CA PHE A 289 1.86 14.29 0.92
C PHE A 289 0.89 13.20 0.46
N ALA A 290 1.19 11.94 0.76
CA ALA A 290 0.29 10.83 0.45
C ALA A 290 0.28 9.80 1.58
N CYS A 291 -0.90 9.28 1.92
CA CYS A 291 -1.04 8.29 3.01
C CYS A 291 -2.18 7.29 2.79
N GLY A 292 -2.06 6.15 3.47
CA GLY A 292 -3.02 5.06 3.41
C GLY A 292 -2.93 4.29 2.10
N ASN A 293 -4.07 3.73 1.69
CA ASN A 293 -4.13 2.79 0.56
C ASN A 293 -3.81 3.38 -0.82
N VAL A 294 -3.63 4.70 -0.91
CA VAL A 294 -3.15 5.37 -2.13
C VAL A 294 -1.63 5.18 -2.32
N VAL A 295 -0.88 5.01 -1.23
CA VAL A 295 0.57 4.76 -1.23
C VAL A 295 0.83 3.26 -1.41
N HIS A 296 0.25 2.44 -0.52
CA HIS A 296 0.32 0.99 -0.59
C HIS A 296 -0.84 0.36 0.20
N VAL A 297 -1.24 -0.85 -0.19
CA VAL A 297 -2.42 -1.51 0.39
C VAL A 297 -2.09 -2.11 1.76
N HIS A 298 -2.74 -1.58 2.79
CA HIS A 298 -2.64 -2.03 4.17
C HIS A 298 -3.58 -3.21 4.46
N ASP A 299 -3.14 -4.10 5.35
CA ASP A 299 -3.98 -5.21 5.85
C ASP A 299 -5.01 -4.73 6.90
N LEU A 300 -4.67 -3.70 7.67
CA LEU A 300 -5.47 -3.21 8.79
C LEU A 300 -5.69 -1.71 8.69
N VAL A 301 -6.91 -1.25 9.02
CA VAL A 301 -7.22 0.18 9.07
C VAL A 301 -6.38 0.91 10.11
N ASP A 302 -6.02 0.25 11.22
CA ASP A 302 -5.19 0.86 12.26
C ASP A 302 -3.82 1.30 11.72
N TYR A 303 -3.26 0.57 10.74
CA TYR A 303 -2.02 0.97 10.09
C TYR A 303 -2.24 2.15 9.12
N VAL A 304 -3.37 2.17 8.40
CA VAL A 304 -3.78 3.32 7.60
C VAL A 304 -3.86 4.58 8.45
N THR A 305 -4.49 4.48 9.62
CA THR A 305 -4.63 5.58 10.58
C THR A 305 -3.28 6.05 11.08
N ASN A 306 -2.42 5.15 11.57
CA ASN A 306 -1.10 5.54 12.09
C ASN A 306 -0.22 6.22 11.03
N GLU A 307 -0.20 5.68 9.79
CA GLU A 307 0.51 6.31 8.67
C GLU A 307 -0.09 7.69 8.35
N SER A 308 -1.41 7.84 8.40
CA SER A 308 -2.08 9.10 8.07
C SER A 308 -1.93 10.17 9.14
N LEU A 309 -1.87 9.80 10.43
CA LEU A 309 -1.52 10.73 11.51
C LEU A 309 -0.13 11.33 11.27
N LYS A 310 0.84 10.50 10.83
CA LYS A 310 2.18 10.97 10.47
C LYS A 310 2.12 11.99 9.33
N ALA A 311 1.38 11.70 8.26
CA ALA A 311 1.24 12.62 7.12
C ALA A 311 0.59 13.95 7.54
N GLY A 312 -0.45 13.91 8.37
CA GLY A 312 -1.11 15.10 8.90
C GLY A 312 -0.16 15.98 9.72
N LYS A 313 0.61 15.37 10.62
CA LYS A 313 1.65 16.06 11.38
C LYS A 313 2.73 16.66 10.48
N SER A 314 3.28 15.91 9.53
CA SER A 314 4.33 16.39 8.62
C SER A 314 3.84 17.55 7.75
N ALA A 315 2.60 17.49 7.27
CA ALA A 315 2.00 18.59 6.50
C ALA A 315 1.80 19.84 7.36
N ALA A 316 1.42 19.68 8.63
CA ALA A 316 1.34 20.80 9.56
C ALA A 316 2.70 21.45 9.80
N GLU A 317 3.75 20.66 10.05
CA GLU A 317 5.12 21.16 10.20
C GLU A 317 5.59 21.91 8.94
N TYR A 318 5.33 21.38 7.75
CA TYR A 318 5.61 22.05 6.48
C TYR A 318 4.92 23.42 6.38
N ILE A 319 3.62 23.50 6.66
CA ILE A 319 2.84 24.74 6.57
C ILE A 319 3.29 25.77 7.62
N LEU A 320 3.59 25.34 8.84
CA LEU A 320 4.05 26.25 9.89
C LEU A 320 5.41 26.86 9.55
N ASN A 321 6.33 26.07 8.99
CA ASN A 321 7.61 26.56 8.48
C ASN A 321 7.44 27.50 7.28
N PHE A 322 6.45 27.26 6.42
CA PHE A 322 6.09 28.16 5.32
C PHE A 322 5.62 29.54 5.82
N ASN A 323 5.03 29.61 7.03
CA ASN A 323 4.47 30.83 7.59
C ASN A 323 5.42 31.58 8.56
N ASP A 324 6.66 31.13 8.74
CA ASP A 324 7.60 31.78 9.67
C ASP A 324 7.95 33.22 9.21
N PRO A 325 7.49 34.26 9.94
CA PRO A 325 7.68 35.66 9.56
C PRO A 325 9.12 36.16 9.78
N THR A 326 9.99 35.37 10.42
CA THR A 326 11.39 35.75 10.66
C THR A 326 12.28 35.60 9.42
N GLY A 327 11.76 35.00 8.33
CA GLY A 327 12.55 34.73 7.13
C GLY A 327 13.61 33.64 7.32
N ASN A 328 13.69 33.04 8.51
CA ASN A 328 14.47 31.83 8.78
C ASN A 328 13.70 30.57 8.36
N SER A 329 12.83 30.67 7.34
CA SER A 329 12.15 29.52 6.77
C SER A 329 13.20 28.59 6.17
N VAL A 330 13.72 27.68 6.99
CA VAL A 330 14.55 26.58 6.55
C VAL A 330 13.60 25.54 5.97
N SER A 331 12.98 25.82 4.82
CA SER A 331 13.00 24.77 3.81
C SER A 331 14.49 24.60 3.57
N PRO A 332 15.13 23.49 3.99
CA PRO A 332 16.54 23.32 3.70
C PRO A 332 16.65 23.55 2.20
N GLU A 333 17.52 24.48 1.77
CA GLU A 333 17.77 24.60 0.35
C GLU A 333 18.00 23.17 -0.16
N HIS A 334 17.37 22.76 -1.26
CA HIS A 334 17.42 21.36 -1.70
C HIS A 334 18.86 20.83 -1.87
N SER A 335 19.85 21.74 -1.92
CA SER A 335 21.30 21.53 -1.83
C SER A 335 21.79 20.90 -0.52
N ASP A 336 21.07 21.07 0.60
CA ASP A 336 21.45 20.66 1.96
C ASP A 336 20.73 19.41 2.45
N ILE A 337 20.23 18.57 1.53
CA ILE A 337 19.54 17.32 1.84
C ILE A 337 20.27 16.14 1.18
N SER A 338 20.50 15.07 1.95
CA SER A 338 20.96 13.77 1.46
C SER A 338 19.84 12.76 1.60
N ASP A 339 19.46 12.12 0.50
CA ASP A 339 18.43 11.09 0.49
C ASP A 339 19.06 9.69 0.57
N ILE A 340 18.55 8.86 1.47
CA ILE A 340 18.83 7.42 1.49
C ILE A 340 17.69 6.69 0.80
N ARG A 341 18.01 5.89 -0.20
CA ARG A 341 17.05 5.01 -0.89
C ARG A 341 16.98 3.66 -0.18
N LEU A 342 15.75 3.19 0.06
CA LEU A 342 15.52 1.81 0.46
C LEU A 342 15.49 0.91 -0.79
N VAL A 343 16.40 -0.05 -0.83
CA VAL A 343 16.55 -1.02 -1.91
C VAL A 343 15.87 -2.32 -1.51
N ASN A 344 15.03 -2.83 -2.42
CA ASN A 344 14.33 -4.09 -2.23
C ASN A 344 15.28 -5.24 -2.56
N GLY A 345 15.87 -5.84 -1.54
CA GLY A 345 16.74 -7.00 -1.65
C GLY A 345 15.98 -8.30 -1.91
N VAL A 346 16.71 -9.42 -1.84
CA VAL A 346 16.15 -10.76 -2.08
C VAL A 346 14.93 -11.00 -1.19
N GLY A 347 13.85 -11.54 -1.77
CA GLY A 347 12.65 -11.92 -1.03
C GLY A 347 11.68 -10.78 -0.71
N VAL A 348 12.07 -9.52 -0.92
CA VAL A 348 11.24 -8.33 -0.66
C VAL A 348 10.61 -7.82 -1.96
N SER A 349 9.33 -7.44 -1.91
CA SER A 349 8.56 -6.97 -3.07
C SER A 349 8.66 -5.46 -3.26
N TYR A 350 8.53 -4.70 -2.18
CA TYR A 350 8.57 -3.25 -2.12
C TYR A 350 8.85 -2.80 -0.68
N THR A 351 9.21 -1.54 -0.48
CA THR A 351 9.34 -0.88 0.83
C THR A 351 8.61 0.47 0.81
N VAL A 352 8.03 0.87 1.94
CA VAL A 352 7.43 2.19 2.17
C VAL A 352 7.89 2.68 3.55
N PRO A 353 8.50 3.87 3.66
CA PRO A 353 8.83 4.80 2.57
C PRO A 353 9.90 4.22 1.63
N GLN A 354 10.05 4.79 0.44
CA GLN A 354 11.11 4.40 -0.50
C GLN A 354 12.37 5.25 -0.30
N LEU A 355 12.20 6.46 0.23
CA LEU A 355 13.26 7.42 0.48
C LEU A 355 13.23 7.84 1.94
N ILE A 356 14.41 8.13 2.48
CA ILE A 356 14.58 8.72 3.81
C ILE A 356 15.37 10.01 3.61
N ARG A 357 14.76 11.14 3.94
CA ARG A 357 15.37 12.45 3.87
C ARG A 357 16.27 12.66 5.07
N ILE A 358 17.49 13.12 4.82
CA ILE A 358 18.42 13.46 5.89
C ILE A 358 19.01 14.86 5.70
N PRO A 359 18.81 15.77 6.67
CA PRO A 359 19.44 17.09 6.65
C PRO A 359 20.99 17.01 6.65
N LYS A 360 21.67 17.67 5.71
CA LYS A 360 23.14 17.69 5.59
C LYS A 360 23.84 18.51 6.68
N ASN A 361 23.14 19.41 7.36
CA ASN A 361 23.68 20.06 8.58
C ASN A 361 24.07 19.03 9.66
N LEU A 362 23.46 17.83 9.64
CA LEU A 362 23.88 16.69 10.48
C LEU A 362 25.17 16.01 9.98
N MET A 363 25.53 16.15 8.70
CA MET A 363 26.76 15.60 8.13
C MET A 363 28.00 16.41 8.56
N VAL A 364 27.90 17.73 8.71
CA VAL A 364 29.03 18.61 9.06
C VAL A 364 29.57 18.31 10.47
N ASN A 365 28.68 17.97 11.41
CA ASN A 365 29.05 17.62 12.80
C ASN A 365 29.65 16.21 12.95
N SER A 366 29.58 15.36 11.91
CA SER A 366 30.00 13.96 11.97
C SER A 366 31.50 13.71 11.71
N SER A 367 32.30 14.78 11.59
CA SER A 367 33.78 14.72 11.47
C SER A 367 34.49 14.37 12.79
N LEU A 368 33.74 14.13 13.88
CA LEU A 368 34.27 13.77 15.20
C LEU A 368 34.31 12.25 15.39
N SER A 369 35.42 11.75 15.92
CA SER A 369 35.74 10.32 16.05
C SER A 369 34.73 9.52 16.88
N ILE A 370 34.51 8.26 16.48
CA ILE A 370 33.62 7.23 17.05
C ILE A 370 33.82 6.95 18.57
N SER A 371 34.80 7.56 19.22
CA SER A 371 35.10 7.35 20.65
C SER A 371 34.33 8.26 21.61
N ASP A 372 33.56 9.25 21.14
CA ASP A 372 32.78 10.11 22.03
C ASP A 372 31.35 9.57 22.26
N PRO A 373 31.01 9.11 23.48
CA PRO A 373 29.66 8.64 23.82
C PRO A 373 28.61 9.76 23.91
N ASP A 374 29.01 11.03 23.77
CA ASP A 374 28.17 12.22 23.90
C ASP A 374 27.78 12.85 22.55
N ILE A 375 27.65 12.06 21.46
CA ILE A 375 26.90 12.53 20.29
C ILE A 375 25.45 12.72 20.76
N GLU A 376 25.07 13.96 21.07
CA GLU A 376 23.67 14.37 21.15
C GLU A 376 23.02 13.94 19.84
N LEU A 377 22.30 12.81 19.85
CA LEU A 377 21.56 12.33 18.69
C LEU A 377 20.52 13.40 18.39
N SER A 378 20.84 14.29 17.44
CA SER A 378 20.00 15.45 17.10
C SER A 378 18.53 15.04 17.11
N ASP A 379 17.69 15.77 17.86
CA ASP A 379 16.24 15.54 17.94
C ASP A 379 15.54 15.57 16.56
N GLN A 380 16.25 16.06 15.53
CA GLN A 380 15.83 16.13 14.15
C GLN A 380 15.78 14.76 13.43
N LEU A 381 16.55 13.74 13.86
CA LEU A 381 16.53 12.42 13.23
C LEU A 381 15.80 11.41 14.12
N GLN A 382 14.73 10.83 13.57
CA GLN A 382 13.89 9.85 14.28
C GLN A 382 14.05 8.45 13.69
N ASP A 383 13.63 7.46 14.46
CA ASP A 383 13.50 6.11 13.95
C ASP A 383 12.50 6.08 12.80
N VAL A 384 12.82 5.33 11.74
CA VAL A 384 11.97 5.21 10.56
C VAL A 384 11.30 3.84 10.56
N GLU A 385 9.97 3.84 10.57
CA GLU A 385 9.19 2.63 10.34
C GLU A 385 9.14 2.33 8.85
N VAL A 386 9.45 1.09 8.49
CA VAL A 386 9.43 0.62 7.11
C VAL A 386 8.44 -0.52 6.99
N PHE A 387 7.44 -0.33 6.15
CA PHE A 387 6.48 -1.34 5.73
C PHE A 387 6.93 -2.01 4.45
N PHE A 388 6.71 -3.32 4.34
CA PHE A 388 7.02 -4.07 3.14
C PHE A 388 6.20 -5.35 3.05
N ARG A 389 6.27 -6.02 1.89
CA ARG A 389 5.77 -7.38 1.70
C ARG A 389 6.86 -8.25 1.10
N VAL A 390 6.79 -9.55 1.38
CA VAL A 390 7.65 -10.52 0.72
C VAL A 390 7.06 -11.01 -0.61
N ASN A 391 7.89 -11.57 -1.49
CA ASN A 391 7.47 -12.04 -2.82
C ASN A 391 7.17 -13.54 -2.89
N ARG A 392 7.46 -14.29 -1.82
CA ARG A 392 7.19 -15.72 -1.67
C ARG A 392 6.98 -16.06 -0.20
N LYS A 393 6.53 -17.27 0.08
CA LYS A 393 6.45 -17.79 1.44
C LYS A 393 7.84 -18.14 1.97
N PHE A 394 8.08 -17.84 3.23
CA PHE A 394 9.25 -18.28 3.97
C PHE A 394 8.80 -19.04 5.22
N GLY A 395 9.58 -20.05 5.60
CA GLY A 395 9.41 -20.71 6.89
C GLY A 395 10.03 -19.87 8.00
N ARG A 396 10.72 -20.52 8.95
CA ARG A 396 11.60 -19.81 9.87
C ARG A 396 12.60 -18.99 9.09
N SER A 397 12.57 -17.69 9.29
CA SER A 397 13.21 -16.72 8.43
C SER A 397 13.70 -15.52 9.19
N ARG A 398 14.54 -14.74 8.53
CA ARG A 398 15.03 -13.45 9.04
C ARG A 398 14.89 -12.37 7.99
N ILE A 399 14.54 -11.19 8.48
CA ILE A 399 14.61 -9.94 7.74
C ILE A 399 15.98 -9.35 8.05
N GLY A 400 16.77 -9.05 7.02
CA GLY A 400 18.06 -8.40 7.15
C GLY A 400 18.02 -6.97 6.64
N VAL A 401 18.82 -6.12 7.25
CA VAL A 401 19.10 -4.75 6.79
C VAL A 401 20.58 -4.69 6.49
N SER A 402 20.95 -4.45 5.24
CA SER A 402 22.34 -4.37 4.78
C SER A 402 22.69 -2.97 4.30
N LEU A 403 23.97 -2.62 4.47
CA LEU A 403 24.58 -1.39 3.99
C LEU A 403 25.87 -1.75 3.26
N ALA A 404 25.94 -1.45 1.95
CA ALA A 404 27.04 -1.86 1.07
C ALA A 404 27.41 -3.35 1.19
N GLY A 405 26.40 -4.22 1.29
CA GLY A 405 26.55 -5.67 1.45
C GLY A 405 26.86 -6.16 2.87
N ASN A 406 27.07 -5.26 3.84
CA ASN A 406 27.30 -5.62 5.24
C ASN A 406 25.99 -5.63 6.02
N GLU A 407 25.64 -6.76 6.64
CA GLU A 407 24.44 -6.88 7.49
C GLU A 407 24.59 -6.02 8.75
N LEU A 408 23.69 -5.06 8.94
CA LEU A 408 23.66 -4.13 10.07
C LEU A 408 22.65 -4.53 11.14
N ALA A 409 21.51 -5.08 10.73
CA ALA A 409 20.47 -5.53 11.64
C ALA A 409 19.78 -6.79 11.10
N ARG A 410 19.26 -7.60 12.03
CA ARG A 410 18.48 -8.79 11.70
C ARG A 410 17.25 -8.90 12.62
N PHE A 411 16.13 -9.31 12.06
CA PHE A 411 14.88 -9.50 12.76
C PHE A 411 14.33 -10.89 12.46
N ARG A 412 14.19 -11.74 13.48
CA ARG A 412 13.66 -13.09 13.31
C ARG A 412 12.15 -13.09 13.08
N ARG A 413 11.69 -14.07 12.31
CA ARG A 413 10.28 -14.37 12.02
C ARG A 413 10.08 -15.88 11.98
N GLU A 414 8.98 -16.36 12.56
CA GLU A 414 8.62 -17.78 12.44
C GLU A 414 8.13 -18.15 11.03
N ARG A 415 7.52 -17.19 10.33
CA ARG A 415 7.05 -17.31 8.95
C ARG A 415 6.93 -15.94 8.30
N LEU A 416 7.00 -15.91 6.98
CA LEU A 416 6.63 -14.73 6.16
C LEU A 416 5.72 -15.18 5.03
N ALA A 417 4.71 -14.38 4.71
CA ALA A 417 3.77 -14.67 3.62
C ALA A 417 3.55 -13.42 2.74
N PRO A 418 3.43 -13.57 1.40
CA PRO A 418 3.21 -12.41 0.52
C PRO A 418 1.93 -11.63 0.81
N GLY A 419 0.89 -12.32 1.31
CA GLY A 419 -0.39 -11.72 1.70
C GLY A 419 -0.35 -10.99 3.04
N GLU A 420 0.75 -11.05 3.80
CA GLU A 420 0.88 -10.40 5.11
C GLU A 420 1.88 -9.24 5.01
N MET A 421 1.47 -8.08 5.51
CA MET A 421 2.31 -6.88 5.60
C MET A 421 3.28 -7.02 6.76
N GLU A 422 4.56 -6.78 6.47
CA GLU A 422 5.62 -6.72 7.46
C GLU A 422 6.00 -5.29 7.80
N LYS A 423 6.52 -5.12 9.00
CA LYS A 423 7.13 -3.86 9.44
C LYS A 423 8.41 -4.10 10.22
N ILE A 424 9.38 -3.21 10.01
CA ILE A 424 10.58 -3.08 10.82
C ILE A 424 10.78 -1.62 11.19
N ARG A 425 11.61 -1.38 12.21
CA ARG A 425 12.03 -0.04 12.60
C ARG A 425 13.53 0.09 12.34
N LEU A 426 13.91 1.07 11.54
CA LEU A 426 15.29 1.47 11.32
C LEU A 426 15.65 2.51 12.40
N PRO A 427 16.58 2.18 13.32
CA PRO A 427 16.92 3.10 14.39
C PRO A 427 17.72 4.29 13.86
N LYS A 428 17.55 5.46 14.47
CA LYS A 428 18.30 6.67 14.10
C LYS A 428 19.82 6.49 14.08
N SER A 429 20.37 5.64 14.95
CA SER A 429 21.79 5.29 14.98
C SER A 429 22.28 4.60 13.70
N LEU A 430 21.43 3.78 13.07
CA LEU A 430 21.75 3.12 11.80
C LEU A 430 21.75 4.14 10.65
N LEU A 431 20.80 5.05 10.63
CA LEU A 431 20.71 6.12 9.64
C LEU A 431 21.93 7.05 9.73
N MET A 432 22.36 7.43 10.94
CA MET A 432 23.59 8.19 11.16
C MET A 432 24.84 7.46 10.65
N LYS A 433 24.91 6.14 10.83
CA LYS A 433 26.03 5.34 10.30
C LYS A 433 26.07 5.36 8.77
N CYS A 434 24.91 5.37 8.11
CA CYS A 434 24.83 5.48 6.65
C CYS A 434 25.40 6.82 6.16
N LEU A 435 25.06 7.92 6.86
CA LEU A 435 25.61 9.25 6.58
C LEU A 435 27.12 9.32 6.73
N GLN A 436 27.65 8.81 7.84
CA GLN A 436 29.09 8.83 8.14
C GLN A 436 29.91 8.09 7.07
N LEU A 437 29.35 7.02 6.52
CA LEU A 437 29.97 6.23 5.47
C LEU A 437 29.75 6.82 4.07
N GLY A 438 28.99 7.92 3.94
CA GLY A 438 28.66 8.55 2.66
C GLY A 438 27.80 7.66 1.76
N LEU A 439 27.00 6.77 2.36
CA LEU A 439 26.20 5.78 1.63
C LEU A 439 24.77 6.26 1.48
N SER A 440 24.23 6.09 0.27
CA SER A 440 22.90 6.56 -0.13
C SER A 440 21.87 5.44 -0.25
N GLU A 441 22.21 4.20 0.12
CA GLU A 441 21.33 3.04 -0.06
C GLU A 441 21.35 2.11 1.16
N ILE A 442 20.16 1.72 1.61
CA ILE A 442 19.96 0.66 2.60
C ILE A 442 19.15 -0.44 1.92
N GLU A 443 19.66 -1.66 1.94
CA GLU A 443 18.96 -2.81 1.38
C GLU A 443 18.19 -3.55 2.48
N ILE A 444 16.94 -3.91 2.19
CA ILE A 444 16.10 -4.76 3.04
C ILE A 444 15.84 -6.07 2.30
N TYR A 445 16.16 -7.19 2.94
CA TYR A 445 15.99 -8.53 2.35
C TYR A 445 15.34 -9.51 3.33
N ALA A 446 14.77 -10.58 2.80
CA ALA A 446 14.19 -11.70 3.55
C ALA A 446 14.78 -13.02 3.05
N VAL A 447 15.27 -13.83 3.99
CA VAL A 447 15.86 -15.15 3.71
C VAL A 447 15.39 -16.17 4.74
N ASP A 448 15.26 -17.44 4.33
CA ASP A 448 15.05 -18.53 5.28
C ASP A 448 16.27 -18.64 6.20
N GLU A 449 16.04 -18.87 7.50
CA GLU A 449 17.10 -19.30 8.39
C GLU A 449 17.45 -20.72 7.96
N MET A 450 18.60 -20.92 7.31
CA MET A 450 19.08 -22.27 7.02
C MET A 450 19.02 -23.08 8.32
N THR A 451 18.20 -24.13 8.36
CA THR A 451 18.43 -25.22 9.31
C THR A 451 19.89 -25.59 9.12
N GLY A 452 20.71 -25.45 10.16
CA GLY A 452 22.16 -25.68 10.08
C GLY A 452 22.47 -27.08 9.55
N GLN A 453 22.55 -27.21 8.24
CA GLN A 453 23.04 -28.33 7.47
C GLN A 453 23.14 -27.83 6.03
N ALA A 454 24.38 -27.67 5.59
CA ALA A 454 24.70 -27.50 4.19
C ALA A 454 24.08 -28.67 3.41
N SER A 455 23.07 -28.42 2.58
CA SER A 455 22.87 -29.23 1.39
C SER A 455 23.80 -28.69 0.31
N ALA A 456 25.06 -29.11 0.41
CA ALA A 456 25.93 -29.21 -0.74
C ALA A 456 25.30 -30.24 -1.69
N ASP A 457 24.38 -29.79 -2.55
CA ASP A 457 23.89 -30.50 -3.73
C ASP A 457 23.16 -29.50 -4.63
N ASN A 458 23.96 -28.63 -5.25
CA ASN A 458 23.82 -28.16 -6.63
C ASN A 458 25.02 -27.26 -7.00
N ALA A 459 26.20 -27.62 -6.52
CA ALA A 459 27.46 -27.15 -7.08
C ALA A 459 27.93 -28.17 -8.11
N ASN A 460 27.41 -28.06 -9.33
CA ASN A 460 28.16 -28.46 -10.52
C ASN A 460 27.61 -27.76 -11.76
N GLU A 461 28.56 -27.37 -12.61
CA GLU A 461 28.38 -26.71 -13.92
C GLU A 461 28.12 -25.20 -13.92
N THR A 462 29.14 -24.41 -13.57
CA THR A 462 29.77 -23.53 -14.58
C THR A 462 31.25 -23.36 -14.20
N LYS A 463 32.14 -24.04 -14.93
CA LYS A 463 33.60 -23.88 -14.81
C LYS A 463 33.98 -22.44 -15.20
N ILE A 464 34.37 -21.63 -14.22
CA ILE A 464 35.19 -20.44 -14.47
C ILE A 464 36.64 -20.92 -14.47
N THR A 465 37.20 -21.07 -15.66
CA THR A 465 38.63 -21.32 -15.85
C THR A 465 39.39 -20.04 -15.51
N ALA A 466 40.37 -20.15 -14.62
CA ALA A 466 41.28 -19.08 -14.25
C ALA A 466 41.99 -18.49 -15.47
N VAL A 467 42.09 -17.16 -15.53
CA VAL A 467 43.08 -16.47 -16.35
C VAL A 467 43.92 -15.61 -15.42
N SER A 468 45.19 -16.02 -15.32
CA SER A 468 46.28 -15.34 -14.67
C SER A 468 46.56 -13.98 -15.32
N GLN A 469 47.12 -13.09 -14.50
CA GLN A 469 47.83 -11.90 -14.93
C GLN A 469 48.79 -12.21 -16.08
N ASP A 470 48.55 -11.65 -17.26
CA ASP A 470 49.61 -11.08 -18.09
C ASP A 470 49.01 -10.24 -19.21
N SER A 471 49.79 -9.28 -19.71
CA SER A 471 49.54 -8.49 -20.92
C SER A 471 48.79 -7.17 -20.75
N ALA A 472 49.46 -6.24 -20.07
CA ALA A 472 49.55 -4.88 -20.57
C ALA A 472 50.08 -4.87 -22.02
N ARG A 473 49.61 -3.90 -22.82
CA ARG A 473 49.99 -3.58 -24.22
C ARG A 473 49.27 -4.42 -25.29
N ARG A 474 48.31 -3.79 -26.01
CA ARG A 474 48.50 -3.32 -27.40
C ARG A 474 47.18 -2.94 -28.10
N ILE A 475 47.32 -1.91 -28.95
CA ILE A 475 46.50 -1.57 -30.12
C ILE A 475 45.30 -0.62 -29.87
N GLN A 476 45.71 0.65 -29.81
CA GLN A 476 45.11 1.80 -30.46
C GLN A 476 44.98 1.57 -31.99
N ILE A 477 44.03 2.28 -32.63
CA ILE A 477 43.83 2.51 -34.08
C ILE A 477 42.88 1.52 -34.79
N ILE A 478 41.68 2.00 -35.15
CA ILE A 478 41.16 2.23 -36.52
C ILE A 478 39.69 2.71 -36.39
N ARG A 479 39.45 4.01 -36.59
CA ARG A 479 38.20 4.57 -37.12
C ARG A 479 38.55 5.90 -37.81
N GLN A 480 38.88 5.81 -39.09
CA GLN A 480 38.71 6.88 -40.08
C GLN A 480 38.24 6.24 -41.39
N ASP A 481 37.47 7.03 -42.13
CA ASP A 481 36.98 6.87 -43.52
C ASP A 481 35.53 6.36 -43.70
N ARG A 482 34.54 7.21 -43.46
CA ARG A 482 33.98 8.14 -44.47
C ARG A 482 32.88 9.02 -43.88
#